data_AF-A0A6M1ZXG5-F1
#
_entry.id   AF-A0A6M1ZXG5-F1
#
_cell.length_a   1.000
_cell.length_b   1.000
_cell.length_c   1.000
_cell.angle_alpha   90.00
_cell.angle_beta   90.00
_cell.angle_gamma   90.00
#
_symmetry.space_group_name_H-M   'P 1'
#
loop_
_entity.id
_entity.type
_entity.pdbx_description
1 polymer ?
#
loop_
_entity_poly.entity_id
_entity_poly.type
_entity_poly.pdbx_seq_one_letter_code
_entity_poly.pdbx_strand_id
1 'polypeptide(L)'
;MAGNPLHKPVIPRRSRSCSKTKKKFEPGSEYISIISEGEKEGHFDREDIYFDYWKEHEDKDLIKRSRSYWRANVPLGPDVPKEPEELLERAFELFFEYSEKESPEDQLRAFILALFLARKKVFIFRQEIMHNNCPAYLYEITDTEEVICLPVLKPTPEQIQEIQDELSREVGIVPTMS
;
A
#
# COMPACT_ATOMS: atom_id res chain seq x y z
N MET A 1 24.69 -26.14 10.60
CA MET A 1 24.54 -24.95 11.47
C MET A 1 23.24 -24.28 11.09
N ALA A 2 22.24 -24.30 11.96
CA ALA A 2 20.96 -23.66 11.68
C ALA A 2 21.17 -22.14 11.65
N GLY A 3 20.90 -21.51 10.51
CA GLY A 3 20.88 -20.05 10.43
C GLY A 3 19.80 -19.53 11.36
N ASN A 4 20.15 -18.59 12.22
CA ASN A 4 19.19 -17.92 13.09
C ASN A 4 18.11 -17.27 12.19
N PRO A 5 16.80 -17.45 12.47
CA PRO A 5 15.77 -16.77 11.70
C PRO A 5 16.01 -15.26 11.78
N LEU A 6 16.01 -14.60 10.61
CA LEU A 6 16.05 -13.15 10.49
C LEU A 6 14.89 -12.57 11.30
N HIS A 7 15.18 -12.10 12.52
CA HIS A 7 14.18 -11.46 13.36
C HIS A 7 13.74 -10.18 12.66
N LYS A 8 12.49 -10.14 12.22
CA LYS A 8 11.89 -8.93 11.65
C LYS A 8 11.91 -7.85 12.75
N PRO A 9 12.60 -6.72 12.54
CA PRO A 9 12.60 -5.65 13.53
C PRO A 9 11.17 -5.12 13.69
N VAL A 10 10.68 -5.06 14.92
CA VAL A 10 9.35 -4.53 15.24
C VAL A 10 9.48 -3.03 15.47
N ILE A 11 9.14 -2.25 14.45
CA ILE A 11 9.07 -0.78 14.54
C ILE A 11 7.61 -0.35 14.64
N PRO A 12 7.22 0.43 15.67
CA PRO A 12 5.86 0.94 15.83
C PRO A 12 5.40 1.77 14.62
N ARG A 13 4.09 1.72 14.37
CA ARG A 13 3.46 2.66 13.44
C ARG A 13 3.63 4.10 13.94
N ARG A 14 3.57 5.07 13.01
CA ARG A 14 3.58 6.49 13.34
C ARG A 14 2.52 6.81 14.40
N SER A 15 2.92 7.49 15.45
CA SER A 15 2.02 8.05 16.45
C SER A 15 1.04 9.04 15.82
N ARG A 16 -0.18 9.08 16.37
CA ARG A 16 -1.18 10.09 16.00
C ARG A 16 -0.89 11.46 16.64
N SER A 17 -0.02 11.50 17.64
CA SER A 17 0.34 12.71 18.38
C SER A 17 1.85 12.90 18.44
N CYS A 18 2.27 14.15 18.46
CA CYS A 18 3.66 14.53 18.66
C CYS A 18 4.18 14.05 20.03
N SER A 19 5.31 13.36 20.05
CA SER A 19 5.94 12.82 21.26
C SER A 19 6.32 13.90 22.27
N LYS A 20 6.68 15.11 21.80
CA LYS A 20 7.11 16.24 22.64
C LYS A 20 5.95 17.13 23.10
N THR A 21 5.11 17.56 22.17
CA THR A 21 4.01 18.50 22.49
C THR A 21 2.74 17.81 22.94
N LYS A 22 2.63 16.48 22.76
CA LYS A 22 1.44 15.64 22.98
C LYS A 22 0.20 16.02 22.17
N LYS A 23 0.27 17.09 21.37
CA LYS A 23 -0.78 17.50 20.43
C LYS A 23 -0.91 16.48 19.31
N LYS A 24 -2.14 16.25 18.84
CA LYS A 24 -2.39 15.46 17.64
C LYS A 24 -1.69 16.11 16.44
N PHE A 25 -1.22 15.27 15.53
CA PHE A 25 -0.70 15.71 14.24
C PHE A 25 -1.82 16.25 13.35
N GLU A 26 -1.65 17.46 12.84
CA GLU A 26 -2.57 18.05 11.88
C GLU A 26 -2.33 17.48 10.49
N PRO A 27 -3.37 17.26 9.69
CA PRO A 27 -3.20 16.84 8.32
C PRO A 27 -2.37 17.85 7.50
N GLY A 28 -1.48 17.37 6.64
CA GLY A 28 -0.56 18.20 5.85
C GLY A 28 0.68 18.69 6.59
N SER A 29 0.66 18.68 7.92
CA SER A 29 1.78 19.16 8.74
C SER A 29 3.03 18.30 8.56
N GLU A 30 4.20 18.92 8.72
CA GLU A 30 5.48 18.24 8.63
C GLU A 30 5.90 17.67 10.00
N TYR A 31 6.51 16.49 9.96
CA TYR A 31 7.02 15.83 11.16
C TYR A 31 8.36 15.12 10.88
N ILE A 32 9.11 14.89 11.94
CA ILE A 32 10.30 14.05 11.97
C ILE A 32 10.01 12.78 12.77
N SER A 33 10.35 11.62 12.23
CA SER A 33 10.36 10.35 12.96
C SER A 33 11.76 10.00 13.36
N ILE A 34 11.93 9.51 14.58
CA ILE A 34 13.22 9.13 15.15
C ILE A 34 13.08 7.71 15.71
N ILE A 35 14.04 6.85 15.37
CA ILE A 35 14.09 5.45 15.79
C ILE A 35 15.25 5.24 16.75
N SER A 36 15.00 4.58 17.87
CA SER A 36 15.99 4.17 18.87
C SER A 36 15.83 2.69 19.24
N GLU A 37 16.86 2.11 19.85
CA GLU A 37 16.77 0.76 20.41
C GLU A 37 15.69 0.71 21.49
N GLY A 38 14.83 -0.30 21.44
CA GLY A 38 13.86 -0.59 22.49
C GLY A 38 14.45 -1.47 23.59
N GLU A 39 13.66 -1.71 24.65
CA GLU A 39 14.11 -2.49 25.81
C GLU A 39 14.41 -3.97 25.49
N LYS A 40 13.83 -4.51 24.42
CA LYS A 40 14.00 -5.89 23.98
C LYS A 40 14.79 -5.93 22.67
N GLU A 41 15.70 -6.89 22.56
CA GLU A 41 16.46 -7.12 21.34
C GLU A 41 15.51 -7.34 20.14
N GLY A 42 15.74 -6.59 19.05
CA GLY A 42 14.91 -6.61 17.85
C GLY A 42 13.63 -5.75 17.92
N HIS A 43 13.36 -5.07 19.03
CA HIS A 43 12.31 -4.07 19.15
C HIS A 43 12.89 -2.66 19.11
N PHE A 44 12.19 -1.76 18.43
CA PHE A 44 12.60 -0.36 18.32
C PHE A 44 11.52 0.55 18.89
N ASP A 45 11.97 1.63 19.50
CA ASP A 45 11.10 2.74 19.88
C ASP A 45 11.06 3.77 18.74
N ARG A 46 9.90 4.41 18.59
CA ARG A 46 9.66 5.47 17.61
C ARG A 46 9.10 6.70 18.28
N GLU A 47 9.76 7.83 18.08
CA GLU A 47 9.24 9.15 18.42
C GLU A 47 8.88 9.91 17.14
N ASP A 48 7.71 10.54 17.12
CA ASP A 48 7.28 11.40 16.02
C ASP A 48 7.10 12.83 16.56
N ILE A 49 7.78 13.81 15.99
CA ILE A 49 7.82 15.18 16.49
C ILE A 49 7.46 16.16 15.36
N TYR A 50 6.69 17.21 15.65
CA TYR A 50 6.47 18.29 14.68
C TYR A 50 7.79 18.87 14.18
N PHE A 51 7.90 19.11 12.88
CA PHE A 51 9.14 19.61 12.30
C PHE A 51 9.50 21.01 12.81
N ASP A 52 8.52 21.90 13.01
CA ASP A 52 8.77 23.22 13.58
C ASP A 52 9.33 23.14 15.00
N TYR A 53 8.75 22.27 15.83
CA TYR A 53 9.26 22.01 17.18
C TYR A 53 10.70 21.48 17.14
N TRP A 54 10.99 20.57 16.20
CA TRP A 54 12.32 20.03 15.99
C TRP A 54 13.35 21.11 15.62
N LYS A 55 13.00 22.01 14.70
CA LYS A 55 13.90 23.10 14.26
C LYS A 55 14.22 24.08 15.39
N GLU A 56 13.24 24.40 16.22
CA GLU A 56 13.42 25.35 17.32
C GLU A 56 14.30 24.80 18.45
N HIS A 57 14.29 23.48 18.64
CA HIS A 57 14.93 22.83 19.78
C HIS A 57 16.18 22.03 19.42
N GLU A 58 16.52 21.91 18.12
CA GLU A 58 17.64 21.14 17.54
C GLU A 58 18.26 20.16 18.53
N ASP A 59 17.54 19.09 18.88
CA ASP A 59 17.99 18.17 19.91
C ASP A 59 19.08 17.26 19.30
N LYS A 60 20.30 17.82 19.21
CA LYS A 60 21.49 17.16 18.66
C LYS A 60 21.81 15.87 19.42
N ASP A 61 21.40 15.77 20.68
CA ASP A 61 21.59 14.57 21.50
C ASP A 61 20.54 13.49 21.22
N LEU A 62 19.37 13.84 20.69
CA LEU A 62 18.41 12.88 20.14
C LEU A 62 18.92 12.26 18.83
N ILE A 63 19.50 13.04 17.92
CA ILE A 63 20.11 12.49 16.69
C ILE A 63 21.23 11.51 17.04
N LYS A 64 22.15 11.89 17.94
CA LYS A 64 23.30 11.05 18.32
C LYS A 64 22.89 9.71 18.92
N ARG A 65 21.74 9.65 19.60
CA ARG A 65 21.20 8.43 20.22
C ARG A 65 20.24 7.67 19.31
N SER A 66 19.85 8.24 18.17
CA SER A 66 19.00 7.59 17.19
C SER A 66 19.78 6.60 16.32
N ARG A 67 19.13 5.50 15.95
CA ARG A 67 19.59 4.60 14.89
C ARG A 67 19.32 5.16 13.50
N SER A 68 18.19 5.86 13.35
CA SER A 68 17.78 6.49 12.10
C SER A 68 16.73 7.57 12.38
N TYR A 69 16.57 8.52 11.45
CA TYR A 69 15.49 9.49 11.44
C TYR A 69 15.11 9.89 10.01
N TRP A 70 13.89 10.37 9.82
CA TRP A 70 13.42 10.91 8.53
C TRP A 70 12.35 11.98 8.71
N ARG A 71 12.25 12.88 7.72
CA ARG A 71 11.19 13.91 7.62
C ARG A 71 10.08 13.41 6.69
N ALA A 72 8.83 13.70 7.02
CA ALA A 72 7.66 13.38 6.21
C ALA A 72 6.49 14.33 6.51
N ASN A 73 5.42 14.24 5.73
CA ASN A 73 4.17 14.98 5.94
C ASN A 73 3.07 14.06 6.48
N VAL A 74 2.25 14.58 7.38
CA VAL A 74 1.04 13.92 7.85
C VAL A 74 0.05 13.91 6.68
N PRO A 75 -0.57 12.77 6.35
CA PRO A 75 -1.60 12.74 5.30
C PRO A 75 -2.73 13.72 5.63
N LEU A 76 -3.25 14.44 4.62
CA LEU A 76 -4.27 15.50 4.75
C LEU A 76 -5.66 15.05 5.26
N GLY A 77 -5.86 13.77 5.58
CA GLY A 77 -7.19 13.15 5.65
C GLY A 77 -7.46 12.43 4.33
N PRO A 78 -8.52 11.61 4.20
CA PRO A 78 -8.70 10.81 3.00
C PRO A 78 -9.19 11.69 1.85
N ASP A 79 -8.25 12.19 1.05
CA ASP A 79 -8.47 12.66 -0.33
C ASP A 79 -7.64 11.80 -1.29
N VAL A 80 -7.85 10.49 -1.20
CA VAL A 80 -8.16 9.85 -2.47
C VAL A 80 -9.67 9.99 -2.52
N PRO A 81 -10.28 10.61 -3.55
CA PRO A 81 -11.69 10.37 -3.82
C PRO A 81 -11.90 8.88 -3.62
N LYS A 82 -12.72 8.48 -2.65
CA LYS A 82 -13.22 7.11 -2.69
C LYS A 82 -13.86 7.05 -4.07
N GLU A 83 -13.36 6.17 -4.92
CA GLU A 83 -14.06 5.90 -6.16
C GLU A 83 -15.52 5.65 -5.76
N PRO A 84 -16.49 6.18 -6.53
CA PRO A 84 -17.88 5.83 -6.31
C PRO A 84 -18.00 4.33 -6.05
N GLU A 85 -18.80 3.93 -5.06
CA GLU A 85 -18.97 2.51 -4.71
C GLU A 85 -19.36 1.70 -5.97
N GLU A 86 -20.22 2.29 -6.81
CA GLU A 86 -20.60 1.83 -8.15
C GLU A 86 -19.40 1.53 -9.07
N LEU A 87 -18.31 2.31 -8.98
CA LEU A 87 -17.09 2.08 -9.77
C LEU A 87 -16.35 0.84 -9.28
N LEU A 88 -16.24 0.66 -7.97
CA LEU A 88 -15.61 -0.53 -7.39
C LEU A 88 -16.44 -1.79 -7.65
N GLU A 89 -17.76 -1.70 -7.53
CA GLU A 89 -18.70 -2.76 -7.90
C GLU A 89 -18.54 -3.12 -9.38
N ARG A 90 -18.52 -2.12 -10.27
CA ARG A 90 -18.36 -2.36 -11.71
C ARG A 90 -17.01 -3.00 -12.05
N ALA A 91 -15.94 -2.54 -11.42
CA ALA A 91 -14.60 -3.13 -11.59
C ALA A 91 -14.55 -4.58 -11.09
N PHE A 92 -15.25 -4.89 -9.99
CA PHE A 92 -15.37 -6.24 -9.45
C PHE A 92 -16.15 -7.17 -10.40
N GLU A 93 -17.30 -6.72 -10.93
CA GLU A 93 -18.06 -7.48 -11.93
C GLU A 93 -17.23 -7.79 -13.18
N LEU A 94 -16.58 -6.77 -13.75
CA LEU A 94 -15.75 -6.92 -14.94
C LEU A 94 -14.56 -7.86 -14.68
N PHE A 95 -13.99 -7.82 -13.47
CA PHE A 95 -12.93 -8.75 -13.10
C PHE A 95 -13.38 -10.20 -13.26
N PHE A 96 -14.54 -10.57 -12.72
CA PHE A 96 -15.05 -11.94 -12.86
C PHE A 96 -15.38 -12.27 -14.31
N GLU A 97 -16.04 -11.36 -15.04
CA GLU A 97 -16.37 -11.54 -16.46
C GLU A 97 -15.11 -11.84 -17.30
N TYR A 98 -14.03 -11.09 -17.10
CA TYR A 98 -12.78 -11.29 -17.82
C TYR A 98 -12.01 -12.52 -17.33
N SER A 99 -12.12 -12.88 -16.05
CA SER A 99 -11.44 -14.05 -15.47
C SER A 99 -11.95 -15.38 -16.04
N GLU A 100 -13.22 -15.42 -16.46
CA GLU A 100 -13.85 -16.59 -17.07
C GLU A 100 -13.46 -16.80 -18.55
N LYS A 101 -12.88 -15.79 -19.20
CA LYS A 101 -12.51 -15.83 -20.62
C LYS A 101 -11.06 -16.33 -20.78
N GLU A 102 -10.81 -17.20 -21.76
CA GLU A 102 -9.47 -17.77 -22.00
C GLU A 102 -8.56 -16.88 -22.86
N SER A 103 -9.08 -15.77 -23.41
CA SER A 103 -8.28 -14.94 -24.32
C SER A 103 -7.13 -14.25 -23.56
N PRO A 104 -5.91 -14.15 -24.14
CA PRO A 104 -4.79 -13.49 -23.48
C PRO A 104 -5.06 -12.03 -23.11
N GLU A 105 -5.89 -11.37 -23.91
CA GLU A 105 -6.29 -9.98 -23.73
C GLU A 105 -7.21 -9.84 -22.51
N ASP A 106 -8.21 -10.70 -22.37
CA ASP A 106 -9.13 -10.71 -21.23
C ASP A 106 -8.42 -11.13 -19.94
N GLN A 107 -7.51 -12.10 -20.00
CA GLN A 107 -6.66 -12.47 -18.86
C GLN A 107 -5.80 -11.29 -18.41
N LEU A 108 -5.33 -10.47 -19.35
CA LEU A 108 -4.58 -9.26 -19.03
C LEU A 108 -5.46 -8.16 -18.41
N ARG A 109 -6.70 -7.99 -18.90
CA ARG A 109 -7.71 -7.11 -18.28
C ARG A 109 -8.01 -7.53 -16.85
N ALA A 110 -8.29 -8.81 -16.62
CA ALA A 110 -8.55 -9.36 -15.29
C ALA A 110 -7.36 -9.14 -14.34
N PHE A 111 -6.12 -9.34 -14.83
CA PHE A 111 -4.92 -9.08 -14.05
C PHE A 111 -4.80 -7.60 -13.64
N ILE A 112 -5.01 -6.67 -14.57
CA ILE A 112 -4.94 -5.22 -14.30
C ILE A 112 -6.05 -4.80 -13.32
N LEU A 113 -7.28 -5.30 -13.49
CA LEU A 113 -8.39 -5.06 -12.57
C LEU A 113 -8.09 -5.59 -11.15
N ALA A 114 -7.49 -6.77 -11.03
CA ALA A 114 -7.11 -7.31 -9.73
C ALA A 114 -6.06 -6.45 -9.01
N LEU A 115 -5.10 -5.90 -9.73
CA LEU A 115 -4.13 -4.94 -9.17
C LEU A 115 -4.83 -3.65 -8.70
N PHE A 116 -5.78 -3.15 -9.48
CA PHE A 116 -6.60 -1.99 -9.12
C PHE A 116 -7.43 -2.26 -7.84
N LEU A 117 -8.17 -3.37 -7.81
CA LEU A 117 -8.98 -3.80 -6.66
C LEU A 117 -8.12 -4.04 -5.41
N ALA A 118 -6.91 -4.59 -5.57
CA ALA A 118 -5.96 -4.76 -4.47
C ALA A 118 -5.46 -3.41 -3.92
N ARG A 119 -5.16 -2.44 -4.79
CA ARG A 119 -4.80 -1.07 -4.38
C ARG A 119 -5.94 -0.38 -3.63
N LYS A 120 -7.20 -0.66 -4.01
CA LYS A 120 -8.40 -0.15 -3.34
C LYS A 120 -8.81 -0.97 -2.10
N LYS A 121 -8.07 -2.04 -1.79
CA LYS A 121 -8.29 -2.96 -0.66
C LYS A 121 -9.59 -3.76 -0.73
N VAL A 122 -10.14 -3.96 -1.93
CA VAL A 122 -11.20 -4.95 -2.17
C VAL A 122 -10.59 -6.35 -2.20
N PHE A 123 -9.37 -6.47 -2.74
CA PHE A 123 -8.55 -7.67 -2.67
C PHE A 123 -7.37 -7.49 -1.71
N ILE A 124 -7.02 -8.54 -0.99
CA ILE A 124 -5.83 -8.62 -0.13
C ILE A 124 -4.86 -9.62 -0.72
N PHE A 125 -3.70 -9.12 -1.17
CA PHE A 125 -2.61 -10.00 -1.61
C PHE A 125 -2.12 -10.83 -0.42
N ARG A 126 -2.11 -12.16 -0.58
CA ARG A 126 -1.63 -13.09 0.44
C ARG A 126 -0.19 -13.51 0.14
N GLN A 127 0.06 -14.02 -1.05
CA GLN A 127 1.38 -14.52 -1.46
C GLN A 127 1.43 -14.79 -2.97
N GLU A 128 2.65 -14.94 -3.48
CA GLU A 128 2.90 -15.54 -4.79
C GLU A 128 3.10 -17.06 -4.63
N ILE A 129 2.46 -17.84 -5.48
CA ILE A 129 2.52 -19.31 -5.50
C ILE A 129 2.88 -19.82 -6.89
N MET A 130 3.26 -21.10 -6.98
CA MET A 130 3.32 -21.82 -8.25
C MET A 130 2.01 -22.55 -8.48
N HIS A 131 1.29 -22.22 -9.55
CA HIS A 131 0.06 -22.89 -9.98
C HIS A 131 0.24 -23.38 -11.43
N ASN A 132 0.06 -24.68 -11.68
CA ASN A 132 0.29 -25.30 -13.00
C ASN A 132 1.68 -24.98 -13.61
N ASN A 133 2.73 -24.99 -12.79
CA ASN A 133 4.09 -24.60 -13.17
C ASN A 133 4.26 -23.14 -13.64
N CYS A 134 3.29 -22.27 -13.37
CA CYS A 134 3.37 -20.84 -13.63
C CYS A 134 3.26 -20.05 -12.30
N PRO A 135 3.97 -18.91 -12.15
CA PRO A 135 3.79 -18.03 -11.01
C PRO A 135 2.38 -17.43 -11.03
N ALA A 136 1.73 -17.39 -9.87
CA ALA A 136 0.39 -16.85 -9.69
C ALA A 136 0.28 -16.06 -8.37
N TYR A 137 -0.53 -15.02 -8.36
CA TYR A 137 -0.88 -14.27 -7.16
C TYR A 137 -2.13 -14.84 -6.51
N LEU A 138 -2.05 -15.07 -5.20
CA LEU A 138 -3.16 -15.47 -4.36
C LEU A 138 -3.74 -14.24 -3.68
N TYR A 139 -4.99 -13.91 -3.99
CA TYR A 139 -5.74 -12.82 -3.34
C TYR A 139 -6.89 -13.38 -2.53
N GLU A 140 -7.24 -12.68 -1.45
CA GLU A 140 -8.47 -12.89 -0.70
C GLU A 140 -9.39 -11.69 -0.91
N ILE A 141 -10.68 -11.95 -1.14
CA ILE A 141 -11.73 -10.94 -1.23
C ILE A 141 -12.13 -10.54 0.18
N THR A 142 -12.07 -9.24 0.50
CA THR A 142 -12.26 -8.77 1.89
C THR A 142 -13.62 -9.09 2.48
N ASP A 143 -14.64 -9.13 1.64
CA ASP A 143 -16.03 -9.17 2.10
C ASP A 143 -16.55 -10.60 2.22
N THR A 144 -16.03 -11.53 1.40
CA THR A 144 -16.48 -12.93 1.34
C THR A 144 -15.45 -13.92 1.89
N GLU A 145 -14.22 -13.49 2.13
CA GLU A 145 -13.06 -14.35 2.45
C GLU A 145 -12.72 -15.38 1.36
N GLU A 146 -13.33 -15.27 0.18
CA GLU A 146 -13.02 -16.13 -0.95
C GLU A 146 -11.62 -15.87 -1.47
N VAL A 147 -10.97 -16.94 -1.94
CA VAL A 147 -9.59 -16.88 -2.42
C VAL A 147 -9.58 -17.08 -3.93
N ILE A 148 -8.95 -16.13 -4.63
CA ILE A 148 -8.75 -16.16 -6.08
C ILE A 148 -7.26 -16.34 -6.42
N CYS A 149 -6.99 -17.05 -7.50
CA CYS A 149 -5.64 -17.30 -8.02
C CYS A 149 -5.52 -16.72 -9.42
N LEU A 150 -4.55 -15.83 -9.64
CA LEU A 150 -4.36 -15.16 -10.93
C LEU A 150 -2.94 -15.38 -11.45
N PRO A 151 -2.75 -15.79 -12.72
CA PRO A 151 -1.43 -15.86 -13.33
C PRO A 151 -0.69 -14.51 -13.24
N VAL A 152 0.60 -14.56 -12.95
CA VAL A 152 1.45 -13.34 -12.99
C VAL A 152 1.76 -13.00 -14.44
N LEU A 153 1.16 -11.91 -14.91
CA LEU A 153 1.40 -11.38 -16.26
C LEU A 153 2.44 -10.26 -16.24
N LYS A 154 3.17 -10.12 -17.35
CA LYS A 154 4.20 -9.09 -17.54
C LYS A 154 3.88 -8.27 -18.79
N PRO A 155 2.81 -7.45 -18.77
CA PRO A 155 2.47 -6.61 -19.91
C PRO A 155 3.54 -5.54 -20.17
N THR A 156 3.66 -5.14 -21.44
CA THR A 156 4.48 -3.96 -21.80
C THR A 156 3.78 -2.67 -21.36
N PRO A 157 4.51 -1.55 -21.23
CA PRO A 157 3.91 -0.25 -20.93
C PRO A 157 2.79 0.14 -21.88
N GLU A 158 2.92 -0.19 -23.17
CA GLU A 158 1.90 0.10 -24.20
C GLU A 158 0.62 -0.70 -23.95
N GLN A 159 0.75 -2.00 -23.65
CA GLN A 159 -0.40 -2.85 -23.32
C GLN A 159 -1.10 -2.40 -22.04
N ILE A 160 -0.33 -1.94 -21.04
CA ILE A 160 -0.90 -1.38 -19.81
C ILE A 160 -1.73 -0.14 -20.14
N GLN A 161 -1.19 0.78 -20.96
CA GLN A 161 -1.88 2.02 -21.30
C GLN A 161 -3.15 1.76 -22.11
N GLU A 162 -3.09 0.92 -23.15
CA GLU A 162 -4.27 0.56 -23.96
C GLU A 162 -5.39 -0.02 -23.11
N ILE A 163 -5.07 -1.00 -22.25
CA ILE A 163 -6.07 -1.64 -21.40
C ILE A 163 -6.59 -0.69 -20.32
N GLN A 164 -5.75 0.18 -19.76
CA GLN A 164 -6.22 1.21 -18.82
C GLN A 164 -7.18 2.18 -19.49
N ASP A 165 -6.91 2.60 -20.72
CA ASP A 165 -7.78 3.50 -21.47
C ASP A 165 -9.13 2.83 -21.79
N GLU A 166 -9.13 1.55 -22.14
CA GLU A 166 -10.36 0.77 -22.38
C GLU A 166 -11.16 0.57 -21.09
N LEU A 167 -10.52 0.05 -20.04
CA LEU A 167 -11.17 -0.18 -18.75
C LEU A 167 -11.68 1.12 -18.14
N SER A 168 -11.00 2.26 -18.36
CA SER A 168 -11.51 3.55 -17.88
C SER A 168 -12.87 3.88 -18.48
N ARG A 169 -13.11 3.54 -19.76
CA ARG A 169 -14.40 3.76 -20.43
C ARG A 169 -15.47 2.78 -19.96
N GLU A 170 -15.10 1.52 -19.72
CA GLU A 170 -16.03 0.46 -19.32
C GLU A 170 -16.44 0.51 -17.84
N VAL A 171 -15.51 0.91 -16.98
CA VAL A 171 -15.72 1.07 -15.54
C VAL A 171 -16.32 2.45 -15.23
N GLY A 172 -16.21 3.41 -16.15
CA GLY A 172 -16.75 4.78 -15.99
C GLY A 172 -15.78 5.74 -15.29
N ILE A 173 -14.48 5.46 -15.33
CA ILE A 173 -13.43 6.39 -14.90
C ILE A 173 -13.34 7.49 -15.96
N VAL A 174 -13.84 8.69 -15.64
CA VAL A 174 -13.52 9.88 -16.46
C VAL A 174 -12.01 10.09 -16.34
N PRO A 175 -11.24 10.10 -17.44
CA PRO A 175 -9.82 10.36 -17.36
C PRO A 175 -9.64 11.77 -16.80
N THR A 176 -9.12 11.91 -15.58
CA THR A 176 -8.54 13.17 -15.14
C THR A 176 -7.32 13.44 -16.00
N MET A 177 -7.52 14.20 -17.07
CA MET A 177 -6.44 14.78 -17.86
C MET A 177 -5.55 15.58 -16.91
N SER A 178 -4.31 15.10 -16.74
CA SER A 178 -3.22 15.84 -16.11
C SER A 178 -2.51 16.68 -17.16
#